data_AF-A0A179B4U0-F1
#
_entry.id   AF-A0A179B4U0-F1
#
_cell.length_a   1.000
_cell.length_b   1.000
_cell.length_c   1.000
_cell.angle_alpha   90.00
_cell.angle_beta   90.00
_cell.angle_gamma   90.00
#
_symmetry.space_group_name_H-M   'P 1'
#
loop_
_entity.id
_entity.type
_entity.pdbx_description
1 polymer ?
#
loop_
_entity_poly.entity_id
_entity_poly.type
_entity_poly.pdbx_seq_one_letter_code
_entity_poly.pdbx_strand_id
1 'polypeptide(L)'
;MSTTAKTRRINLRASERKEAAIRHAAELSDSTVPEFILRSAVEHAERVLADLRRFTLSDEEYSLFLEALDSPVETAKLRRLFERESPVGSEITLRDDS
;
A
#
# COMPACT_ATOMS: atom_id res chain seq x y z
N MET A 1 25.10 1.10 2.36
CA MET A 1 23.66 1.03 2.68
C MET A 1 23.14 2.45 2.79
N SER A 2 22.34 2.93 1.84
CA SER A 2 21.76 4.28 1.92
C SER A 2 20.56 4.25 2.86
N THR A 3 20.72 4.76 4.07
CA THR A 3 19.60 5.04 4.98
C THR A 3 18.84 6.24 4.43
N THR A 4 17.61 6.04 3.97
CA THR A 4 16.73 7.13 3.53
C THR A 4 16.46 8.06 4.72
N ALA A 5 17.08 9.24 4.71
CA ALA A 5 16.94 10.20 5.81
C ALA A 5 15.49 10.73 5.89
N LYS A 6 14.93 10.80 7.10
CA LYS A 6 13.60 11.39 7.37
C LYS A 6 13.68 12.92 7.27
N THR A 7 13.71 13.45 6.04
CA THR A 7 13.97 14.88 5.77
C THR A 7 12.71 15.77 5.76
N ARG A 8 11.52 15.19 5.71
CA ARG A 8 10.24 15.93 5.61
C ARG A 8 9.51 15.95 6.96
N ARG A 9 8.89 17.09 7.29
CA ARG A 9 8.10 17.28 8.51
C ARG A 9 6.60 17.32 8.17
N ILE A 10 5.80 16.61 8.96
CA ILE A 10 4.33 16.64 8.91
C ILE A 10 3.86 17.19 10.25
N ASN A 11 3.19 18.35 10.25
CA ASN A 11 2.67 18.98 11.47
C ASN A 11 1.17 18.73 11.57
N LEU A 12 0.70 18.22 12.70
CA LEU A 12 -0.71 17.89 12.95
C LEU A 12 -1.22 18.63 14.18
N ARG A 13 -2.49 19.03 14.14
CA ARG A 13 -3.23 19.54 15.31
C ARG A 13 -4.38 18.60 15.60
N ALA A 14 -4.60 18.31 16.88
CA ALA A 14 -5.66 17.43 17.35
C ALA A 14 -6.34 18.06 18.57
N SER A 15 -7.61 17.72 18.78
CA SER A 15 -8.27 17.99 20.07
C SER A 15 -7.75 17.03 21.13
N GLU A 16 -7.93 17.36 22.40
CA GLU A 16 -7.54 16.51 23.55
C GLU A 16 -8.10 15.09 23.42
N ARG A 17 -9.37 14.95 23.07
CA ARG A 17 -10.01 13.63 22.85
C ARG A 17 -9.30 12.80 21.77
N LYS A 18 -8.88 13.44 20.67
CA LYS A 18 -8.20 12.75 19.56
C LYS A 18 -6.76 12.39 19.96
N GLU A 19 -6.07 13.29 20.65
CA GLU A 19 -4.72 13.05 21.16
C GLU A 19 -4.68 11.89 22.16
N ALA A 20 -5.60 11.87 23.13
CA ALA A 20 -5.70 10.81 24.13
C ALA A 20 -5.96 9.43 23.48
N ALA A 21 -6.85 9.39 22.49
CA ALA A 21 -7.14 8.16 21.75
C ALA A 21 -5.92 7.64 20.97
N ILE A 22 -5.18 8.53 20.30
CA ILE A 22 -3.96 8.17 19.57
C ILE A 22 -2.89 7.66 20.52
N ARG A 23 -2.68 8.34 21.65
CA ARG A 23 -1.71 7.95 22.67
C ARG A 23 -1.98 6.55 23.20
N HIS A 24 -3.22 6.28 23.58
CA HIS A 24 -3.63 4.98 24.06
C HIS A 24 -3.45 3.87 23.00
N ALA A 25 -3.79 4.15 21.73
CA ALA A 25 -3.59 3.18 20.65
C ALA A 25 -2.09 2.89 20.38
N ALA A 26 -1.23 3.91 20.49
CA ALA A 26 0.21 3.76 20.34
C ALA A 26 0.81 2.88 21.46
N GLU A 27 0.37 3.08 22.71
CA GLU A 27 0.73 2.25 23.86
C GLU A 27 0.34 0.79 23.67
N LEU A 28 -0.90 0.52 23.25
CA LEU A 28 -1.38 -0.83 22.96
C LEU A 28 -0.63 -1.51 21.81
N SER A 29 -0.03 -0.73 20.92
CA SER A 29 0.72 -1.21 19.76
C SER A 29 2.23 -1.28 19.99
N ASP A 30 2.68 -1.09 21.24
CA ASP A 30 4.11 -1.02 21.64
C ASP A 30 4.93 -0.09 20.73
N SER A 31 4.38 1.10 20.46
CA SER A 31 4.95 2.05 19.51
C SER A 31 4.91 3.48 20.04
N THR A 32 5.82 4.33 19.57
CA THR A 32 5.75 5.75 19.91
C THR A 32 4.61 6.45 19.17
N VAL A 33 4.03 7.51 19.75
CA VAL A 33 2.95 8.27 19.11
C VAL A 33 3.28 8.73 17.68
N PRO A 34 4.45 9.31 17.38
CA PRO A 34 4.79 9.70 16.01
C PRO A 34 4.91 8.52 15.05
N GLU A 35 5.43 7.38 15.52
CA GLU A 35 5.54 6.16 14.72
C GLU A 35 4.17 5.58 14.41
N PHE A 36 3.31 5.48 15.42
CA PHE A 36 1.94 5.00 15.28
C PHE A 36 1.16 5.84 14.26
N ILE A 37 1.23 7.17 14.36
CA ILE A 37 0.58 8.09 13.43
C ILE A 37 1.12 7.91 12.02
N LEU A 38 2.45 7.90 11.86
CA LEU A 38 3.07 7.80 10.54
C LEU A 38 2.71 6.46 9.88
N ARG A 39 2.82 5.35 10.61
CA ARG A 39 2.46 4.02 10.12
C ARG A 39 0.99 3.96 9.71
N SER A 40 0.09 4.40 10.58
CA SER A 40 -1.35 4.42 10.30
C SER A 40 -1.70 5.27 9.08
N ALA A 41 -1.06 6.43 8.92
CA ALA A 41 -1.27 7.31 7.78
C ALA A 41 -0.75 6.70 6.46
N VAL A 42 0.41 6.04 6.49
CA VAL A 42 0.98 5.35 5.34
C VAL A 42 0.09 4.18 4.92
N GLU A 43 -0.28 3.31 5.86
CA GLU A 43 -1.17 2.17 5.57
C GLU A 43 -2.51 2.63 4.97
N HIS A 44 -3.08 3.72 5.50
CA HIS A 44 -4.31 4.26 4.95
C HIS A 44 -4.10 4.86 3.55
N ALA A 45 -2.99 5.58 3.32
CA ALA A 45 -2.66 6.10 2.01
C ALA A 45 -2.47 4.97 0.98
N GLU A 46 -1.80 3.88 1.35
CA GLU A 46 -1.63 2.70 0.50
C GLU A 46 -2.98 2.07 0.13
N ARG A 47 -3.93 1.95 1.07
CA ARG A 47 -5.29 1.47 0.79
C ARG A 47 -6.01 2.40 -0.19
N VAL A 48 -5.98 3.70 0.05
CA VAL A 48 -6.59 4.70 -0.85
C VAL A 48 -5.99 4.65 -2.26
N LEU A 49 -4.67 4.45 -2.35
CA LEU A 49 -3.97 4.31 -3.64
C LEU A 49 -4.29 2.96 -4.32
N ALA A 50 -4.43 1.87 -3.56
CA ALA A 50 -4.82 0.57 -4.09
C ALA A 50 -6.27 0.55 -4.60
N ASP A 51 -7.16 1.32 -3.96
CA ASP A 51 -8.54 1.50 -4.40
C ASP A 51 -8.66 2.39 -5.66
N LEU A 52 -7.56 3.03 -6.08
CA LEU A 52 -7.56 3.89 -7.26
C LEU A 52 -7.71 3.07 -8.53
N ARG A 53 -8.93 3.05 -9.07
CA ARG A 53 -9.26 2.38 -10.35
C ARG A 53 -8.89 3.16 -11.60
N ARG A 54 -8.38 4.38 -11.47
CA ARG A 54 -8.06 5.28 -12.57
C ARG A 54 -6.61 5.74 -12.47
N PHE A 55 -5.79 5.28 -13.41
CA PHE A 55 -4.43 5.75 -13.60
C PHE A 55 -4.43 6.84 -14.67
N THR A 56 -3.89 8.00 -14.32
CA THR A 56 -3.63 9.08 -15.28
C THR A 56 -2.17 8.99 -15.68
N LEU A 57 -1.92 8.83 -16.98
CA LEU A 57 -0.58 8.77 -17.56
C LEU A 57 -0.35 10.03 -18.40
N SER A 58 0.87 10.55 -18.39
CA SER A 58 1.35 11.46 -19.43
C SER A 58 1.48 10.73 -20.76
N ASP A 59 1.60 11.46 -21.87
CA ASP A 59 1.74 10.86 -23.21
C ASP A 59 2.97 9.93 -23.32
N GLU A 60 4.05 10.27 -22.63
CA GLU A 60 5.27 9.45 -22.56
C GLU A 60 5.05 8.16 -21.78
N GLU A 61 4.46 8.25 -20.58
CA GLU A 61 4.12 7.09 -19.75
C GLU A 61 3.11 6.17 -20.45
N TYR A 62 2.16 6.74 -21.20
CA TYR A 62 1.19 6.00 -21.99
C TYR A 62 1.86 5.23 -23.14
N SER A 63 2.82 5.85 -23.83
CA SER A 63 3.57 5.20 -24.92
C SER A 63 4.41 4.02 -24.39
N LEU A 64 5.12 4.22 -23.27
CA LEU A 64 5.86 3.16 -22.59
C LEU A 64 4.95 2.02 -22.12
N PHE A 65 3.75 2.37 -21.63
CA PHE A 65 2.77 1.39 -21.22
C PHE A 65 2.30 0.52 -22.39
N LEU A 66 2.01 1.11 -23.55
CA LEU A 66 1.64 0.36 -24.76
C LEU A 66 2.78 -0.55 -25.24
N GLU A 67 4.02 -0.05 -25.28
CA GLU A 67 5.18 -0.86 -25.65
C GLU A 67 5.37 -2.06 -24.70
N ALA A 68 5.16 -1.86 -23.40
CA ALA A 68 5.23 -2.93 -22.41
C ALA A 68 4.12 -3.99 -22.59
N LEU A 69 2.93 -3.61 -23.08
CA LEU A 69 1.85 -4.54 -23.38
C LEU A 69 2.12 -5.38 -24.63
N ASP A 70 2.75 -4.79 -25.64
CA ASP A 70 3.08 -5.48 -26.90
C ASP A 70 4.35 -6.33 -26.80
N SER A 71 5.19 -6.07 -25.79
CA SER A 71 6.44 -6.78 -25.59
C SER A 71 6.21 -8.23 -25.13
N PRO A 72 6.91 -9.22 -25.70
CA PRO A 72 6.82 -10.60 -25.23
C PRO A 72 7.34 -10.70 -23.78
N VAL A 73 6.51 -11.26 -22.90
CA VAL A 73 6.83 -11.41 -21.48
C VAL A 73 7.47 -12.77 -21.18
N GLU A 74 8.54 -12.77 -20.38
CA GLU A 74 9.14 -14.00 -19.85
C GLU A 74 8.28 -14.55 -18.71
N THR A 75 7.66 -15.71 -18.94
CA THR A 75 6.64 -16.28 -18.04
C THR A 75 7.15 -17.41 -17.15
N ALA A 76 8.42 -17.84 -17.25
CA ALA A 76 8.91 -19.01 -16.49
C ALA A 76 8.73 -18.89 -14.97
N LYS A 77 8.98 -17.70 -14.39
CA LYS A 77 8.79 -17.46 -12.95
C LYS A 77 7.31 -17.46 -12.55
N LEU A 78 6.44 -16.89 -13.39
CA LEU A 78 4.99 -16.87 -13.17
C LEU A 78 4.43 -18.29 -13.23
N ARG A 79 4.85 -19.09 -14.22
CA ARG A 79 4.46 -20.50 -14.34
C ARG A 79 4.82 -21.29 -13.08
N ARG A 80 6.06 -21.15 -12.61
CA ARG A 80 6.53 -21.78 -11.37
C ARG A 80 5.79 -21.29 -10.12
N LEU A 81 5.31 -20.04 -10.13
CA LEU A 81 4.48 -19.51 -9.05
C LEU A 81 3.08 -20.15 -9.05
N PHE A 82 2.45 -20.26 -10.21
CA PHE A 82 1.12 -20.87 -10.36
C PHE A 82 1.10 -22.40 -10.12
N GLU A 83 2.24 -23.07 -10.29
CA GLU A 83 2.39 -24.50 -9.96
C GLU A 83 2.49 -24.80 -8.46
N ARG A 84 2.73 -23.77 -7.63
CA ARG A 84 2.81 -23.94 -6.17
C ARG A 84 1.42 -23.95 -5.56
N GLU A 85 1.25 -24.74 -4.51
CA GLU A 85 0.04 -24.72 -3.71
C GLU A 85 -0.18 -23.32 -3.11
N SER A 86 -1.37 -22.76 -3.32
CA SER A 86 -1.72 -21.40 -2.90
C SER A 86 -1.80 -21.35 -1.37
N PRO A 87 -1.07 -20.43 -0.70
CA PRO A 87 -1.16 -20.28 0.76
C PRO A 87 -2.51 -19.69 1.21
N VAL A 88 -3.33 -19.19 0.29
CA VAL A 88 -4.64 -18.57 0.57
C VAL A 88 -5.81 -19.36 -0.06
N GLY A 89 -5.55 -20.59 -0.53
CA GLY A 89 -6.53 -21.37 -1.30
C GLY A 89 -6.62 -20.93 -2.76
N SER A 90 -7.17 -21.79 -3.61
CA SER A 90 -7.32 -21.55 -5.06
C SER A 90 -8.62 -20.84 -5.43
N GLU A 91 -9.49 -20.58 -4.46
CA GLU A 91 -10.82 -20.02 -4.68
C GLU A 91 -10.93 -18.68 -3.94
N ILE A 92 -10.89 -17.57 -4.69
CA ILE A 92 -11.27 -16.26 -4.17
C ILE A 92 -12.78 -16.18 -4.30
N THR A 93 -13.52 -16.67 -3.29
CA THR A 93 -14.97 -16.40 -3.21
C THR A 93 -15.14 -14.91 -2.93
N LEU A 94 -15.38 -14.12 -3.97
CA LEU A 94 -15.84 -12.74 -3.82
C LEU A 94 -17.23 -12.82 -3.19
N ARG A 95 -17.31 -12.44 -1.91
CA ARG A 95 -18.56 -12.37 -1.16
C ARG A 95 -19.41 -11.27 -1.80
N ASP A 96 -20.45 -11.68 -2.51
CA ASP A 96 -21.41 -10.78 -3.14
C ASP A 96 -22.37 -10.28 -2.04
N ASP A 97 -21.94 -9.25 -1.32
CA ASP A 97 -22.80 -8.56 -0.35
C ASP A 97 -23.69 -7.57 -1.14
N SER A 98 -24.90 -8.04 -1.50
CA SER A 98 -26.02 -7.22 -2.00
C SER A 98 -26.75 -6.49 -0.88
#